data_AF-A0A955K316-F1
#
_entry.id   AF-A0A955K316-F1
#
_cell.length_a   1.000
_cell.length_b   1.000
_cell.length_c   1.000
_cell.angle_alpha   90.00
_cell.angle_beta   90.00
_cell.angle_gamma   90.00
#
_symmetry.space_group_name_H-M   'P 1'
#
loop_
_entity.id
_entity.type
_entity.pdbx_description
1 polymer ?
#
loop_
_entity_poly.entity_id
_entity_poly.type
_entity_poly.pdbx_seq_one_letter_code
_entity_poly.pdbx_strand_id
1 'polypeptide(L)'
;MTLVSTIYYRDMNKRLLKRILTDLAGIACIVAIPFVGPLPGPGGIPLLILGLSLLAKNNSWANRLLEYVKNSGDKLGKIIFPEKPAIQLAWDGVAALLIVIGIYCGIYLNGWLRTFLAITPVALGMSIVLFNRSRIDMLTRNIKKK
;
A
#
# COMPACT_ATOMS: atom_id res chain seq x y z
N MET A 1 46.24 19.18 -17.53
CA MET A 1 44.86 19.40 -18.02
C MET A 1 44.04 18.10 -18.13
N THR A 2 44.66 16.93 -18.27
CA THR A 2 44.00 15.61 -18.46
C THR A 2 43.45 14.93 -17.19
N LEU A 3 43.97 15.24 -16.00
CA LEU A 3 43.49 14.62 -14.75
C LEU A 3 42.13 15.18 -14.30
N VAL A 4 41.89 16.48 -14.48
CA VAL A 4 40.65 17.15 -14.07
C VAL A 4 39.46 16.69 -14.92
N SER A 5 39.66 16.54 -16.24
CA SER A 5 38.62 16.02 -17.14
C SER A 5 38.22 14.57 -16.81
N THR A 6 39.19 13.73 -16.41
CA THR A 6 38.94 12.32 -16.06
C THR A 6 38.13 12.18 -14.77
N ILE A 7 38.43 12.98 -13.74
CA ILE A 7 37.68 12.99 -12.47
C ILE A 7 36.25 13.49 -12.70
N TYR A 8 36.10 14.58 -13.46
CA TYR A 8 34.78 15.14 -13.80
C TYR A 8 33.90 14.14 -14.56
N TYR A 9 34.45 13.43 -15.55
CA TYR A 9 33.73 12.43 -16.33
C TYR A 9 33.31 11.23 -15.48
N ARG A 10 34.18 10.78 -14.57
CA ARG A 10 33.90 9.68 -13.65
C ARG A 10 32.74 10.01 -12.71
N ASP A 11 32.71 11.22 -12.15
CA ASP A 11 31.63 11.64 -11.25
C ASP A 11 30.31 11.87 -11.98
N MET A 12 30.35 12.36 -13.22
CA MET A 12 29.18 12.48 -14.07
C MET A 12 28.56 11.11 -14.37
N ASN A 13 29.37 10.11 -14.76
CA ASN A 13 28.91 8.75 -14.99
C ASN A 13 28.27 8.11 -13.74
N LYS A 14 28.84 8.32 -12.55
CA LYS A 14 28.25 7.83 -11.29
C LYS A 14 26.88 8.46 -11.01
N ARG A 15 26.71 9.76 -11.28
CA ARG A 15 25.43 10.46 -11.10
C ARG A 15 24.38 9.95 -12.09
N LEU A 16 24.76 9.79 -13.36
CA LEU A 16 23.89 9.23 -14.39
C LEU A 16 23.47 7.80 -14.05
N LEU A 17 24.41 6.95 -13.63
CA LEU A 17 24.11 5.57 -13.23
C LEU A 17 23.13 5.52 -12.05
N LYS A 18 23.35 6.33 -11.00
CA LYS A 18 22.42 6.41 -9.85
C LYS A 18 21.01 6.83 -10.27
N ARG A 19 20.91 7.80 -11.19
CA ARG A 19 19.62 8.24 -11.74
C ARG A 19 18.91 7.10 -12.47
N ILE A 20 19.60 6.43 -13.39
CA ILE A 20 19.05 5.31 -14.19
C ILE A 20 18.61 4.16 -13.27
N LEU A 21 19.42 3.80 -12.28
CA LEU A 21 19.07 2.72 -11.34
C LEU A 21 17.82 3.06 -10.51
N THR A 22 17.69 4.30 -10.05
CA THR A 22 16.53 4.74 -9.27
C THR A 22 15.26 4.76 -10.11
N ASP A 23 15.36 5.22 -11.36
CA ASP A 23 14.23 5.28 -12.28
C ASP A 23 13.80 3.86 -12.71
N LEU A 24 14.76 2.96 -12.99
CA LEU A 24 14.49 1.55 -13.25
C LEU A 24 13.81 0.86 -12.06
N ALA A 25 14.29 1.11 -10.85
CA ALA A 25 13.70 0.54 -9.63
C ALA A 25 12.25 0.96 -9.46
N GLY A 26 11.92 2.24 -9.66
CA GLY A 26 10.54 2.69 -9.53
C GLY A 26 9.65 2.26 -10.69
N ILE A 27 10.16 2.14 -11.92
CA ILE A 27 9.41 1.54 -13.05
C ILE A 27 9.11 0.07 -12.75
N ALA A 28 10.10 -0.69 -12.27
CA ALA A 28 9.92 -2.08 -11.87
C ALA A 28 8.84 -2.22 -10.79
N CYS A 29 8.79 -1.31 -9.81
CA CYS A 29 7.72 -1.29 -8.81
C CYS A 29 6.33 -1.06 -9.44
N ILE A 30 6.22 -0.15 -10.41
CA ILE A 30 4.95 0.14 -11.09
C ILE A 30 4.51 -1.06 -11.96
N VAL A 31 5.44 -1.67 -12.70
CA VAL A 31 5.18 -2.85 -13.53
C VAL A 31 4.81 -4.06 -12.67
N ALA A 32 5.32 -4.16 -11.44
CA ALA A 32 4.95 -5.22 -10.51
C ALA A 32 3.50 -5.13 -9.99
N ILE A 33 2.84 -3.98 -10.11
CA ILE A 33 1.46 -3.78 -9.61
C ILE A 33 0.45 -4.77 -10.17
N PRO A 34 0.31 -5.01 -11.50
CA PRO A 34 -0.63 -6.01 -12.00
C PRO A 34 -0.35 -7.43 -11.51
N PHE A 35 0.90 -7.75 -11.15
CA PHE A 35 1.27 -9.07 -10.62
C PHE A 35 1.05 -9.20 -9.12
N VAL A 36 1.12 -8.08 -8.39
CA VAL A 36 0.83 -7.99 -6.95
C VAL A 36 -0.65 -7.69 -6.70
N GLY A 37 -1.37 -7.18 -7.71
CA GLY A 37 -2.80 -6.86 -7.67
C GLY A 37 -3.74 -8.00 -7.27
N PRO A 38 -3.42 -9.28 -7.55
CA PRO A 38 -4.21 -10.42 -7.07
C PRO A 38 -3.98 -10.78 -5.60
N LEU A 39 -3.02 -10.16 -4.88
CA LEU A 39 -2.87 -10.40 -3.44
C LEU A 39 -4.07 -9.78 -2.71
N PRO A 40 -4.80 -10.56 -1.89
CA PRO A 40 -6.02 -10.12 -1.22
C PRO A 40 -5.67 -9.04 -0.19
N GLY A 41 -5.73 -7.79 -0.63
CA GLY A 41 -5.37 -6.62 0.17
C GLY A 41 -5.12 -5.39 -0.70
N PRO A 42 -4.90 -4.23 -0.08
CA PRO A 42 -4.64 -2.94 -0.75
C PRO A 42 -3.26 -2.85 -1.41
N GLY A 43 -2.56 -3.97 -1.64
CA GLY A 43 -1.11 -4.03 -1.85
C GLY A 43 -0.60 -3.26 -3.07
N GLY A 44 -1.43 -3.09 -4.10
CA GLY A 44 -1.08 -2.33 -5.29
C GLY A 44 -0.87 -0.83 -5.02
N ILE A 45 -1.61 -0.23 -4.08
CA ILE A 45 -1.54 1.21 -3.80
C ILE A 45 -0.24 1.60 -3.07
N PRO A 46 0.17 0.93 -1.97
CA PRO A 46 1.49 1.15 -1.37
C PRO A 46 2.64 0.94 -2.34
N LEU A 47 2.56 -0.08 -3.20
CA LEU A 47 3.60 -0.36 -4.19
C LEU A 47 3.66 0.71 -5.29
N LEU A 48 2.50 1.22 -5.73
CA LEU A 48 2.39 2.37 -6.63
C LEU A 48 2.99 3.63 -6.00
N ILE A 49 2.64 3.94 -4.75
CA ILE A 49 3.19 5.08 -4.00
C ILE A 49 4.72 4.94 -3.87
N LEU A 50 5.21 3.74 -3.56
CA LEU A 50 6.64 3.45 -3.46
C LEU A 50 7.35 3.65 -4.81
N GLY A 51 6.82 3.09 -5.89
CA GLY A 51 7.38 3.28 -7.25
C GLY A 51 7.40 4.74 -7.68
N LEU A 52 6.29 5.46 -7.48
CA LEU A 52 6.21 6.89 -7.78
C LEU A 52 7.14 7.73 -6.90
N SER A 53 7.34 7.36 -5.63
CA SER A 53 8.27 8.05 -4.72
C SER A 53 9.72 7.93 -5.16
N LEU A 54 10.10 6.79 -5.76
CA LEU A 54 11.42 6.58 -6.34
C LEU A 54 11.60 7.43 -7.61
N LEU A 55 10.63 7.40 -8.52
CA LEU A 55 10.68 8.21 -9.74
C LEU A 55 10.66 9.72 -9.47
N ALA A 56 9.91 10.15 -8.44
CA ALA A 56 9.77 11.55 -8.08
C ALA A 56 11.10 12.21 -7.69
N LYS A 57 12.11 11.43 -7.27
CA LYS A 57 13.45 11.96 -6.95
C LYS A 57 14.13 12.63 -8.15
N ASN A 58 13.89 12.12 -9.35
CA ASN A 58 14.55 12.59 -10.57
C ASN A 58 13.58 13.19 -11.60
N ASN A 59 12.26 13.01 -11.40
CA ASN A 59 11.24 13.33 -12.39
C ASN A 59 10.08 14.14 -11.77
N SER A 60 9.91 15.39 -12.19
CA SER A 60 8.86 16.28 -11.67
C SER A 60 7.44 15.80 -12.02
N TRP A 61 7.26 15.09 -13.14
CA TRP A 61 5.97 14.52 -13.52
C TRP A 61 5.51 13.43 -12.54
N ALA A 62 6.45 12.62 -12.05
CA ALA A 62 6.15 11.55 -11.09
C ALA A 62 5.77 12.13 -9.74
N ASN A 63 6.37 13.26 -9.33
CA ASN A 63 5.95 13.99 -8.14
C ASN A 63 4.51 14.51 -8.25
N ARG A 64 4.14 15.12 -9.39
CA ARG A 64 2.76 15.57 -9.63
C ARG A 64 1.76 14.41 -9.59
N LEU A 65 2.12 13.26 -10.15
CA LEU A 65 1.28 12.07 -10.13
C LEU A 65 1.14 11.49 -8.71
N LEU A 66 2.23 11.47 -7.94
CA LEU A 66 2.22 11.04 -6.54
C LEU A 66 1.29 11.90 -5.68
N GLU A 67 1.33 13.22 -5.87
CA GLU A 67 0.43 14.16 -5.19
C GLU A 67 -1.04 13.93 -5.58
N TYR A 68 -1.31 13.72 -6.88
CA TYR A 68 -2.66 13.39 -7.36
C TYR A 68 -3.19 12.10 -6.73
N VAL A 69 -2.37 11.05 -6.66
CA VAL A 69 -2.74 9.75 -6.06
C VAL A 69 -3.02 9.90 -4.57
N LYS A 70 -2.17 10.62 -3.83
CA LYS A 70 -2.39 10.87 -2.39
C LYS A 70 -3.70 11.61 -2.14
N ASN A 71 -3.92 12.71 -2.87
CA ASN A 71 -5.13 13.53 -2.73
C ASN A 71 -6.41 12.79 -3.13
N SER A 72 -6.32 11.90 -4.13
CA SER A 72 -7.45 11.06 -4.55
C SER A 72 -7.71 9.92 -3.57
N GLY A 73 -6.64 9.35 -2.99
CA GLY A 73 -6.72 8.32 -1.95
C GLY A 73 -7.44 8.81 -0.69
N ASP A 74 -7.16 10.03 -0.25
CA ASP A 74 -7.84 10.62 0.92
C ASP A 74 -9.34 10.79 0.71
N LYS A 75 -9.76 11.10 -0.53
CA LYS A 75 -11.18 11.21 -0.88
C LYS A 75 -11.85 9.84 -0.90
N LEU A 76 -11.21 8.83 -1.49
CA LEU A 76 -11.72 7.46 -1.52
C LEU A 76 -11.82 6.85 -0.12
N GLY A 77 -10.82 7.08 0.73
CA GLY A 77 -10.82 6.62 2.12
C GLY A 77 -12.01 7.16 2.90
N LYS A 78 -12.33 8.45 2.75
CA LYS A 78 -13.48 9.09 3.41
C LYS A 78 -14.85 8.61 2.92
N ILE A 79 -14.94 8.20 1.65
CA ILE A 79 -16.18 7.66 1.07
C ILE A 79 -16.41 6.21 1.55
N ILE A 80 -15.36 5.40 1.60
CA ILE A 80 -15.45 3.98 1.98
C ILE A 80 -15.55 3.81 3.50
N PHE A 81 -14.90 4.66 4.30
CA PHE A 81 -14.88 4.61 5.76
C PHE A 81 -15.31 5.95 6.38
N PRO A 82 -16.63 6.19 6.54
CA PRO A 82 -17.14 7.40 7.18
C PRO A 82 -16.71 7.47 8.66
N GLU A 83 -16.38 8.69 9.15
CA GLU A 83 -15.88 8.92 10.52
C GLU A 83 -16.93 8.72 11.64
N LYS A 84 -18.12 8.19 11.34
CA LYS A 84 -19.17 7.97 12.34
C LYS A 84 -18.87 6.71 13.16
N PRO A 85 -18.85 6.78 14.51
CA PRO A 85 -18.48 5.64 15.36
C PRO A 85 -19.42 4.43 15.22
N ALA A 86 -20.71 4.66 14.93
CA ALA A 86 -21.66 3.58 14.67
C ALA A 86 -21.33 2.78 13.40
N ILE A 87 -20.84 3.45 12.35
CA ILE A 87 -20.48 2.81 11.08
C ILE A 87 -19.16 2.05 11.24
N GLN A 88 -18.22 2.58 12.03
CA GLN A 88 -16.98 1.87 12.39
C GLN A 88 -17.27 0.57 13.15
N LEU A 89 -18.21 0.59 14.09
CA LEU A 89 -18.62 -0.61 14.82
C LEU A 89 -19.28 -1.64 13.89
N ALA A 90 -20.07 -1.19 12.92
CA ALA A 90 -20.66 -2.07 11.91
C ALA A 90 -19.57 -2.74 11.06
N TRP A 91 -18.55 -2.00 10.63
CA TRP A 91 -17.40 -2.56 9.90
C TRP A 91 -16.58 -3.56 10.73
N ASP A 92 -16.37 -3.28 12.01
CA ASP A 92 -15.72 -4.24 12.92
C ASP A 92 -16.54 -5.52 13.07
N GLY A 93 -17.88 -5.41 13.13
CA GLY A 93 -18.80 -6.54 13.12
C GLY A 93 -18.71 -7.37 11.85
N VAL A 94 -18.71 -6.71 10.67
CA VAL A 94 -18.52 -7.36 9.37
C VAL A 94 -17.17 -8.06 9.27
N ALA A 95 -16.11 -7.42 9.76
CA ALA A 95 -14.77 -8.02 9.76
C ALA A 95 -14.67 -9.26 10.66
N ALA A 96 -15.23 -9.18 11.88
CA ALA A 96 -15.29 -10.32 12.79
C ALA A 96 -16.08 -11.48 12.17
N LEU A 97 -17.21 -11.17 11.54
CA LEU A 97 -18.04 -12.15 10.85
C LEU A 97 -17.27 -12.82 9.70
N LEU A 98 -16.55 -12.05 8.87
CA LEU A 98 -15.71 -12.57 7.79
C LEU A 98 -14.61 -13.50 8.28
N ILE A 99 -13.95 -13.16 9.40
CA ILE A 99 -12.92 -14.01 10.01
C ILE A 99 -13.53 -15.32 10.51
N VAL A 100 -14.66 -15.25 11.21
CA VAL A 100 -15.38 -16.44 11.70
C VAL A 100 -15.81 -17.32 10.54
N ILE A 101 -16.35 -16.75 9.46
CA ILE A 101 -16.71 -17.49 8.23
C ILE A 101 -15.46 -18.15 7.63
N GLY A 102 -14.35 -17.44 7.49
CA GLY A 102 -13.14 -18.00 6.92
C GLY A 102 -12.56 -19.16 7.74
N ILE A 103 -12.57 -19.04 9.07
CA ILE A 103 -12.18 -20.12 9.99
C ILE A 103 -13.15 -21.31 9.86
N TYR A 104 -14.46 -21.05 9.84
CA TYR A 104 -15.49 -22.08 9.68
C TYR A 104 -15.32 -22.85 8.36
N CYS A 105 -15.17 -22.13 7.25
CA CYS A 105 -14.85 -22.68 5.94
C CYS A 105 -13.56 -23.51 5.95
N GLY A 106 -12.54 -23.05 6.69
CA GLY A 106 -11.27 -23.77 6.85
C GLY A 106 -11.36 -25.10 7.61
N ILE A 107 -12.39 -25.28 8.44
CA ILE A 107 -12.64 -26.50 9.23
C ILE A 107 -13.55 -27.48 8.48
N TYR A 108 -14.62 -26.98 7.84
CA TYR A 108 -15.68 -27.85 7.30
C TYR A 108 -15.56 -28.18 5.80
N LEU A 109 -14.84 -27.38 5.01
CA LEU A 109 -14.68 -27.65 3.58
C LEU A 109 -13.46 -28.55 3.34
N ASN A 110 -13.65 -29.61 2.57
CA ASN A 110 -12.58 -30.47 2.10
C ASN A 110 -12.31 -30.24 0.60
N GLY A 111 -11.03 -30.18 0.22
CA GLY A 111 -10.58 -29.99 -1.17
C GLY A 111 -9.70 -28.77 -1.38
N TRP A 112 -9.18 -28.62 -2.60
CA TRP A 112 -8.26 -27.53 -2.97
C TRP A 112 -8.84 -26.11 -2.84
N LEU A 113 -10.17 -25.96 -2.96
CA LEU A 113 -10.87 -24.69 -2.78
C LEU A 113 -10.91 -24.20 -1.33
N ARG A 114 -10.64 -25.08 -0.35
CA ARG A 114 -10.58 -24.75 1.08
C ARG A 114 -9.61 -23.60 1.35
N THR A 115 -8.43 -23.64 0.73
CA THR A 115 -7.38 -22.66 0.94
C THR A 115 -7.82 -21.26 0.50
N PHE A 116 -8.46 -21.15 -0.67
CA PHE A 116 -8.99 -19.87 -1.14
C PHE A 116 -10.16 -19.38 -0.28
N LEU A 117 -11.11 -20.27 0.03
CA LEU A 117 -12.31 -19.91 0.80
C LEU A 117 -12.04 -19.64 2.28
N ALA A 118 -10.92 -20.14 2.84
CA ALA A 118 -10.52 -19.84 4.21
C ALA A 118 -9.60 -18.61 4.31
N ILE A 119 -8.62 -18.50 3.41
CA ILE A 119 -7.62 -17.42 3.47
C ILE A 119 -8.22 -16.09 3.05
N THR A 120 -9.03 -16.06 1.98
CA THR A 120 -9.55 -14.81 1.44
C THR A 120 -10.46 -14.05 2.43
N PRO A 121 -11.44 -14.68 3.11
CA PRO A 121 -12.28 -13.95 4.07
C PRO A 121 -11.50 -13.49 5.31
N VAL A 122 -10.54 -14.30 5.78
CA VAL A 122 -9.68 -13.92 6.92
C VAL A 122 -8.78 -12.74 6.54
N ALA A 123 -8.15 -12.77 5.37
CA ALA A 123 -7.31 -11.67 4.88
C ALA A 123 -8.12 -10.38 4.66
N LEU A 124 -9.33 -10.48 4.12
CA LEU A 124 -10.25 -9.35 3.96
C LEU A 124 -10.72 -8.80 5.30
N GLY A 125 -11.13 -9.66 6.23
CA GLY A 125 -11.54 -9.26 7.58
C GLY A 125 -10.42 -8.52 8.32
N MET A 126 -9.18 -9.06 8.29
CA MET A 126 -8.04 -8.36 8.88
C MET A 126 -7.71 -7.05 8.18
N SER A 127 -7.84 -6.99 6.85
CA SER A 127 -7.65 -5.74 6.11
C SER A 127 -8.65 -4.67 6.53
N ILE A 128 -9.92 -5.02 6.72
CA ILE A 128 -10.97 -4.08 7.19
C ILE A 128 -10.62 -3.55 8.59
N VAL A 129 -10.19 -4.42 9.51
CA VAL A 129 -9.77 -3.99 10.86
C VAL A 129 -8.58 -3.02 10.79
N LEU A 130 -7.57 -3.32 9.97
CA LEU A 130 -6.39 -2.46 9.81
C LEU A 130 -6.74 -1.13 9.13
N PHE A 131 -7.70 -1.13 8.21
CA PHE A 131 -8.16 0.07 7.53
C PHE A 131 -9.08 0.95 8.36
N ASN A 132 -9.63 0.44 9.47
CA ASN A 132 -10.37 1.23 10.45
C ASN A 132 -9.43 2.12 11.31
N ARG A 133 -8.58 2.89 10.62
CA ARG A 133 -7.49 3.72 11.19
C ARG A 133 -8.02 4.80 12.14
N SER A 134 -9.25 5.28 11.92
CA SER A 134 -9.92 6.28 12.75
C SER A 134 -10.07 5.84 14.21
N ARG A 135 -10.23 4.54 14.49
CA ARG A 135 -10.29 4.01 15.86
C ARG A 135 -8.93 4.00 16.54
N ILE A 136 -7.87 3.64 15.78
CA ILE A 136 -6.48 3.68 16.26
C ILE A 136 -6.11 5.11 16.65
N ASP A 137 -6.45 6.09 15.81
CA ASP A 137 -6.21 7.51 16.09
C ASP A 137 -6.93 7.99 17.36
N MET A 138 -8.15 7.50 17.62
CA MET A 138 -8.90 7.82 18.83
C MET A 138 -8.24 7.24 20.10
N LEU A 139 -7.78 5.99 20.03
CA LEU A 139 -7.03 5.32 21.10
C LEU A 139 -5.70 6.04 21.39
N THR A 140 -4.95 6.40 20.34
CA THR A 140 -3.67 7.11 20.49
C THR A 140 -3.86 8.51 21.09
N ARG A 141 -4.93 9.23 20.75
CA ARG A 141 -5.26 10.53 21.36
C ARG A 141 -5.54 10.41 22.87
N ASN A 142 -6.21 9.36 23.30
CA ASN A 142 -6.50 9.13 24.71
C ASN A 142 -5.27 8.72 25.52
N ILE A 143 -4.34 7.98 24.91
CA ILE A 143 -3.06 7.61 25.53
C ILE A 143 -2.15 8.83 25.67
N LYS A 144 -2.10 9.74 24.68
CA LYS A 144 -1.30 10.98 24.76
C LYS A 144 -1.80 12.02 25.76
N LYS A 145 -3.06 11.91 26.20
CA LYS A 145 -3.67 12.82 27.18
C LYS A 145 -3.48 12.36 28.62
N LYS A 146 -2.91 11.16 28.83
CA LYS A 146 -2.67 10.57 30.14
C LYS A 146 -1.17 10.58 30.42
#